data_AF-A0A6H0XLX3-F1
#
_entry.id   AF-A0A6H0XLX3-F1
#
_cell.length_a   1.000
_cell.length_b   1.000
_cell.length_c   1.000
_cell.angle_alpha   90.00
_cell.angle_beta   90.00
_cell.angle_gamma   90.00
#
_symmetry.space_group_name_H-M   'P 1'
#
loop_
_entity.id
_entity.type
_entity.pdbx_description
1 polymer ?
#
loop_
_entity_poly.entity_id
_entity_poly.type
_entity_poly.pdbx_seq_one_letter_code
_entity_poly.pdbx_strand_id
1 'polypeptide(L)'
;MSAHKKIFDTVYSSVFPLVKSKYSDKVEFIFRQQIQPWHPSSTLVHEAGAAVLKTSPEKFWDFSKALFDKQTEYFDVNVVNESRNKTYERLAKLASEVGIDEKKIYSLLEISNKPDADGGLNSGNKVTDDIKLLVKGVVENGISSSFSKSDWEEWLQKNIKSTPQYERVTSHL
;
A
#
# COMPACT_ATOMS: atom_id res chain seq x y z
N MET A 1 11.96 9.81 -18.12
CA MET A 1 10.93 8.82 -17.74
C MET A 1 11.59 7.81 -16.80
N SER A 2 11.01 7.54 -15.62
CA SER A 2 11.58 6.54 -14.69
C SER A 2 11.42 5.12 -15.24
N ALA A 3 12.30 4.20 -14.81
CA ALA A 3 12.18 2.78 -15.18
C ALA A 3 10.82 2.18 -14.75
N HIS A 4 10.32 2.57 -13.57
CA HIS A 4 9.04 2.14 -13.03
C HIS A 4 7.84 2.61 -13.88
N LYS A 5 7.84 3.87 -14.34
CA LYS A 5 6.80 4.36 -15.25
C LYS A 5 6.82 3.61 -16.58
N LYS A 6 8.01 3.40 -17.14
CA LYS A 6 8.17 2.71 -18.43
C LYS A 6 7.57 1.30 -18.39
N ILE A 7 7.87 0.52 -17.35
CA ILE A 7 7.33 -0.84 -17.22
C ILE A 7 5.82 -0.82 -16.99
N PHE A 8 5.32 0.08 -16.14
CA PHE A 8 3.88 0.21 -15.91
C PHE A 8 3.12 0.57 -17.19
N ASP A 9 3.57 1.60 -17.92
CA ASP A 9 2.93 2.03 -19.17
C ASP A 9 2.92 0.91 -20.22
N THR A 10 4.02 0.15 -20.32
CA THR A 10 4.11 -1.01 -21.21
C THR A 10 3.09 -2.08 -20.83
N VAL A 11 3.01 -2.43 -19.54
CA VAL A 11 2.08 -3.44 -19.04
C VAL A 11 0.63 -3.00 -19.28
N TYR A 12 0.29 -1.80 -18.84
CA TYR A 12 -1.07 -1.27 -18.91
C TYR A 12 -1.55 -1.05 -20.36
N SER A 13 -0.71 -0.45 -21.21
CA SER A 13 -1.13 -0.02 -22.55
C SER A 13 -0.98 -1.09 -23.62
N SER A 14 -0.03 -2.02 -23.45
CA SER A 14 0.32 -3.01 -24.48
C SER A 14 0.07 -4.44 -24.03
N VAL A 15 0.50 -4.81 -22.82
CA VAL A 15 0.41 -6.21 -22.36
C VAL A 15 -1.01 -6.57 -21.92
N PHE A 16 -1.73 -5.68 -21.22
CA PHE A 16 -3.12 -5.93 -20.82
C PHE A 16 -4.03 -6.21 -22.02
N PRO A 17 -4.06 -5.38 -23.09
CA PRO A 17 -4.84 -5.71 -24.28
C PRO A 17 -4.43 -7.03 -24.93
N LEU A 18 -3.12 -7.31 -25.00
CA LEU A 18 -2.60 -8.55 -25.57
C LEU A 18 -3.09 -9.78 -24.79
N VAL A 19 -2.98 -9.75 -23.46
CA VAL A 19 -3.45 -10.83 -22.58
C VAL A 19 -4.96 -10.99 -22.68
N LYS A 20 -5.72 -9.89 -22.62
CA LYS A 20 -7.18 -9.93 -22.76
C LYS A 20 -7.61 -10.54 -24.10
N SER A 21 -6.85 -10.31 -25.17
CA SER A 21 -7.16 -10.83 -26.51
C SER A 21 -6.74 -12.28 -26.73
N LYS A 22 -5.65 -12.76 -26.13
CA LYS A 22 -5.03 -14.06 -26.49
C LYS A 22 -4.93 -15.07 -25.34
N TYR A 23 -4.97 -14.60 -24.10
CA TYR A 23 -4.59 -15.38 -22.91
C TYR A 23 -5.49 -15.11 -21.70
N SER A 24 -6.73 -14.67 -21.93
CA SER A 24 -7.65 -14.24 -20.85
C SER A 24 -7.99 -15.34 -19.85
N ASP A 25 -7.87 -16.60 -20.25
CA ASP A 25 -8.10 -17.81 -19.44
C ASP A 25 -6.80 -18.39 -18.84
N LYS A 26 -5.64 -17.79 -19.14
CA LYS A 26 -4.31 -18.35 -18.81
C LYS A 26 -3.45 -17.43 -17.96
N VAL A 27 -3.71 -16.13 -17.95
CA VAL A 27 -2.87 -15.13 -17.30
C VAL A 27 -3.73 -14.20 -16.45
N GLU A 28 -3.33 -14.05 -15.19
CA GLU A 28 -3.88 -13.08 -14.25
C GLU A 28 -2.80 -12.06 -13.86
N PHE A 29 -3.20 -10.79 -13.69
CA PHE A 29 -2.31 -9.75 -13.21
C PHE A 29 -2.58 -9.46 -11.74
N ILE A 30 -1.54 -9.59 -10.92
CA ILE A 30 -1.56 -9.23 -9.51
C ILE A 30 -0.65 -8.02 -9.32
N PHE A 31 -1.22 -6.89 -8.89
CA PHE A 31 -0.44 -5.72 -8.50
C PHE A 31 -0.01 -5.84 -7.04
N ARG A 32 1.30 -5.76 -6.77
CA ARG A 32 1.85 -5.74 -5.41
C ARG A 32 2.51 -4.40 -5.17
N GLN A 33 2.00 -3.64 -4.21
CA GLN A 33 2.57 -2.36 -3.82
C GLN A 33 3.94 -2.59 -3.16
N GLN A 34 4.98 -1.87 -3.59
CA GLN A 34 6.31 -1.92 -3.00
C GLN A 34 6.66 -0.55 -2.41
N ILE A 35 6.40 -0.38 -1.11
CA ILE A 35 6.71 0.86 -0.40
C ILE A 35 8.23 0.99 -0.24
N GLN A 36 8.76 2.16 -0.58
CA GLN A 36 10.18 2.51 -0.46
C GLN A 36 10.38 3.47 0.70
N PRO A 37 10.76 3.00 1.91
CA PRO A 37 10.80 3.83 3.12
C PRO A 37 11.84 4.97 3.08
N TRP A 38 12.80 4.91 2.15
CA TRP A 38 13.77 5.98 1.91
C TRP A 38 13.19 7.16 1.10
N HIS A 39 11.99 7.03 0.53
CA HIS A 39 11.21 8.11 -0.09
C HIS A 39 9.89 8.25 0.70
N PRO A 40 9.77 9.18 1.66
CA PRO A 40 8.61 9.25 2.57
C PRO A 40 7.26 9.37 1.86
N SER A 41 7.21 10.03 0.70
CA SER A 41 6.01 10.15 -0.12
C SER A 41 5.55 8.83 -0.73
N SER A 42 6.43 7.82 -0.84
CA SER A 42 6.08 6.47 -1.29
C SER A 42 4.94 5.89 -0.45
N THR A 43 5.02 5.98 0.89
CA THR A 43 3.95 5.53 1.77
C THR A 43 2.62 6.22 1.45
N LEU A 44 2.65 7.54 1.23
CA LEU A 44 1.45 8.34 1.00
C LEU A 44 0.75 7.96 -0.31
N VAL A 45 1.51 7.77 -1.39
CA VAL A 45 0.93 7.35 -2.68
C VAL A 45 0.39 5.92 -2.63
N HIS A 46 1.01 5.03 -1.86
CA HIS A 46 0.54 3.65 -1.68
C HIS A 46 -0.73 3.58 -0.81
N GLU A 47 -0.85 4.44 0.21
CA GLU A 47 -2.08 4.61 1.00
C GLU A 47 -3.23 5.10 0.12
N ALA A 48 -2.98 6.05 -0.79
CA ALA A 48 -3.99 6.45 -1.79
C ALA A 48 -4.40 5.30 -2.70
N GLY A 49 -3.46 4.49 -3.18
CA GLY A 49 -3.75 3.26 -3.91
C GLY A 49 -4.62 2.27 -3.12
N ALA A 50 -4.34 2.10 -1.82
CA ALA A 50 -5.16 1.27 -0.92
C ALA A 50 -6.56 1.84 -0.71
N ALA A 51 -6.71 3.16 -0.56
CA ALA A 51 -8.01 3.83 -0.48
C ALA A 51 -8.85 3.63 -1.75
N VAL A 52 -8.21 3.66 -2.93
CA VAL A 52 -8.87 3.35 -4.20
C VAL A 52 -9.30 1.88 -4.26
N LEU A 53 -8.42 0.93 -3.93
CA LEU A 53 -8.77 -0.50 -3.87
C LEU A 53 -9.96 -0.76 -2.93
N LYS A 54 -9.99 -0.10 -1.77
CA LYS A 54 -11.04 -0.25 -0.77
C LYS A 54 -12.40 0.31 -1.21
N THR A 55 -12.41 1.29 -2.11
CA THR A 55 -13.63 2.04 -2.44
C THR A 55 -14.16 1.85 -3.84
N SER A 56 -13.26 1.62 -4.80
CA SER A 56 -13.50 1.56 -6.26
C SER A 56 -12.43 0.67 -6.91
N PRO A 57 -12.34 -0.64 -6.56
CA PRO A 57 -11.27 -1.53 -7.02
C PRO A 57 -11.16 -1.62 -8.56
N GLU A 58 -12.28 -1.50 -9.27
CA GLU A 58 -12.34 -1.44 -10.73
C GLU A 58 -11.61 -0.23 -11.33
N LYS A 59 -11.39 0.83 -10.55
CA LYS A 59 -10.67 2.04 -10.95
C LYS A 59 -9.20 2.03 -10.57
N PHE A 60 -8.71 0.98 -9.90
CA PHE A 60 -7.35 0.94 -9.38
C PHE A 60 -6.28 1.11 -10.47
N TRP A 61 -6.45 0.43 -11.61
CA TRP A 61 -5.50 0.52 -12.72
C TRP A 61 -5.51 1.89 -13.39
N ASP A 62 -6.69 2.50 -13.54
CA ASP A 62 -6.84 3.85 -14.09
C ASP A 62 -6.22 4.91 -13.16
N PHE A 63 -6.48 4.80 -11.85
CA PHE A 63 -5.83 5.65 -10.84
C PHE A 63 -4.32 5.48 -10.86
N SER A 64 -3.83 4.24 -10.93
CA SER A 64 -2.39 3.95 -11.01
C SER A 64 -1.78 4.59 -12.25
N LYS A 65 -2.46 4.54 -13.41
CA LYS A 65 -2.01 5.24 -14.62
C LYS A 65 -1.91 6.74 -14.43
N ALA A 66 -2.94 7.38 -13.85
CA ALA A 66 -2.93 8.81 -13.55
C ALA A 66 -1.79 9.19 -12.58
N LEU A 67 -1.54 8.35 -11.57
CA LEU A 67 -0.45 8.54 -10.62
C LEU A 67 0.92 8.38 -11.29
N PHE A 68 1.12 7.36 -12.12
CA PHE A 68 2.38 7.18 -12.86
C PHE A 68 2.64 8.35 -13.82
N ASP A 69 1.61 8.90 -14.46
CA ASP A 69 1.72 10.07 -15.33
C ASP A 69 2.19 11.32 -14.58
N LYS A 70 1.79 11.47 -13.32
CA LYS A 70 2.15 12.61 -12.45
C LYS A 70 3.17 12.27 -11.37
N GLN A 71 3.83 11.12 -11.44
CA GLN A 71 4.68 10.61 -10.34
C GLN A 71 5.78 11.60 -9.92
N THR A 72 6.28 12.42 -10.86
CA THR A 72 7.34 13.39 -10.59
C THR A 72 6.89 14.45 -9.60
N GLU A 73 5.60 14.78 -9.56
CA GLU A 73 5.05 15.74 -8.61
C GLU A 73 5.06 15.25 -7.16
N TYR A 74 5.33 13.96 -6.94
CA TYR A 74 5.39 13.31 -5.64
C TYR A 74 6.82 12.88 -5.25
N PHE A 75 7.83 13.18 -6.06
CA PHE A 75 9.22 12.92 -5.72
C PHE A 75 9.74 13.88 -4.65
N ASP A 76 10.73 13.44 -3.87
CA ASP A 76 11.21 14.12 -2.66
C ASP A 76 11.38 15.63 -2.82
N VAL A 77 12.08 16.08 -3.87
CA VAL A 77 12.35 17.50 -4.12
C VAL A 77 11.08 18.35 -4.26
N ASN A 78 9.96 17.77 -4.68
CA ASN A 78 8.70 18.47 -4.93
C ASN A 78 7.75 18.44 -3.72
N VAL A 79 8.00 17.57 -2.73
CA VAL A 79 7.12 17.38 -1.57
C VAL A 79 7.84 17.58 -0.23
N VAL A 80 9.14 17.89 -0.23
CA VAL A 80 9.97 18.01 0.98
C VAL A 80 9.41 19.00 2.02
N ASN A 81 8.74 20.06 1.57
CA ASN A 81 8.11 21.07 2.45
C ASN A 81 6.58 20.93 2.53
N GLU A 82 6.02 19.88 1.92
CA GLU A 82 4.58 19.65 1.90
C GLU A 82 4.16 18.81 3.11
N SER A 83 3.12 19.26 3.82
CA SER A 83 2.57 18.46 4.92
C SER A 83 1.87 17.19 4.41
N ARG A 84 1.86 16.14 5.22
CA ARG A 84 1.19 14.86 4.92
C ARG A 84 -0.24 15.01 4.41
N ASN A 85 -1.07 15.82 5.09
CA ASN A 85 -2.47 16.02 4.70
C ASN A 85 -2.62 16.79 3.38
N LYS A 86 -1.68 17.68 3.03
CA LYS A 86 -1.67 18.35 1.72
C LYS A 86 -1.37 17.39 0.58
N THR A 87 -0.44 16.47 0.78
CA THR A 87 -0.20 15.40 -0.19
C THR A 87 -1.43 14.52 -0.37
N TYR A 88 -2.16 14.21 0.71
CA TYR A 88 -3.41 13.45 0.60
C TYR A 88 -4.54 14.21 -0.09
N GLU A 89 -4.68 15.52 0.11
CA GLU A 89 -5.62 16.35 -0.66
C GLU A 89 -5.33 16.22 -2.17
N ARG A 90 -4.06 16.34 -2.57
CA ARG A 90 -3.64 16.20 -3.98
C ARG A 90 -3.91 14.80 -4.54
N LEU A 91 -3.65 13.76 -3.74
CA LEU A 91 -3.92 12.37 -4.14
C LEU A 91 -5.42 12.06 -4.25
N ALA A 92 -6.24 12.61 -3.35
CA ALA A 92 -7.69 12.51 -3.44
C ALA A 92 -8.22 13.23 -4.69
N LYS A 93 -7.70 14.42 -4.99
CA LYS A 93 -8.03 15.15 -6.23
C LYS A 93 -7.62 14.36 -7.47
N LEU A 94 -6.45 13.72 -7.46
CA LEU A 94 -6.01 12.85 -8.55
C LEU A 94 -6.98 11.68 -8.79
N ALA A 95 -7.53 11.09 -7.72
CA ALA A 95 -8.54 10.04 -7.84
C ALA A 95 -9.84 10.55 -8.52
N SER A 96 -10.18 11.84 -8.35
CA SER A 96 -11.35 12.42 -9.04
C SER A 96 -11.20 12.51 -10.55
N GLU A 97 -9.97 12.62 -11.06
CA GLU A 97 -9.70 12.66 -12.50
C GLU A 97 -10.06 11.35 -13.19
N VAL A 98 -10.16 10.23 -12.45
CA VAL A 98 -10.59 8.93 -12.96
C VAL A 98 -12.02 8.56 -12.56
N GLY A 99 -12.77 9.54 -12.03
CA GLY A 99 -14.19 9.44 -11.72
C GLY A 99 -14.52 8.93 -10.31
N ILE A 100 -13.58 9.03 -9.36
CA ILE A 100 -13.80 8.65 -7.95
C ILE A 100 -14.15 9.91 -7.14
N ASP A 101 -15.06 9.82 -6.16
CA ASP A 101 -15.35 10.95 -5.27
C ASP A 101 -14.12 11.35 -4.43
N GLU A 102 -13.61 12.57 -4.66
CA GLU A 102 -12.48 13.17 -3.94
C GLU A 102 -12.68 13.13 -2.42
N LYS A 103 -13.87 13.53 -1.94
CA LYS A 103 -14.14 13.59 -0.50
C LYS A 103 -14.13 12.21 0.13
N LYS A 104 -14.63 11.21 -0.59
CA LYS A 104 -14.60 9.81 -0.16
C LYS A 104 -13.16 9.34 0.05
N ILE A 105 -12.28 9.59 -0.93
CA ILE A 105 -10.86 9.22 -0.82
C ILE A 105 -10.16 10.00 0.29
N TYR A 106 -10.33 11.33 0.34
CA TYR A 106 -9.69 12.14 1.37
C TYR A 106 -10.10 11.70 2.78
N SER A 107 -11.38 11.38 3.01
CA SER A 107 -11.89 10.92 4.31
C SER A 107 -11.27 9.59 4.81
N LEU A 108 -10.62 8.83 3.92
CA LEU A 108 -9.87 7.63 4.26
C LEU A 108 -8.39 7.89 4.55
N LEU A 109 -7.85 8.97 4.00
CA LEU A 109 -6.43 9.31 4.04
C LEU A 109 -6.07 10.33 5.12
N GLU A 110 -6.98 11.26 5.41
CA GLU A 110 -6.76 12.35 6.36
C GLU A 110 -6.25 11.84 7.72
N ILE A 111 -5.23 12.54 8.23
CA ILE A 111 -4.72 12.34 9.59
C ILE A 111 -5.30 13.41 10.49
N SER A 112 -5.97 12.95 11.56
CA SER A 112 -6.47 13.81 12.62
C SER A 112 -5.31 14.54 13.31
N ASN A 113 -5.49 15.84 13.59
CA ASN A 113 -4.60 16.61 14.44
C ASN A 113 -4.98 16.56 15.93
N LYS A 114 -5.92 15.68 16.29
CA LYS A 114 -6.40 15.44 17.66
C LYS A 114 -6.12 14.00 18.06
N PRO A 115 -5.88 13.73 19.36
CA PRO A 115 -5.86 12.38 19.89
C PRO A 115 -7.16 11.63 19.57
N ASP A 116 -7.10 10.30 19.55
CA ASP A 116 -8.31 9.48 19.50
C ASP A 116 -9.10 9.54 20.83
N ALA A 117 -10.23 8.82 20.88
CA ALA A 117 -11.13 8.84 22.04
C ALA A 117 -10.45 8.40 23.34
N ASP A 118 -9.40 7.58 23.26
CA ASP A 118 -8.64 7.05 24.38
C ASP A 118 -7.34 7.83 24.63
N GLY A 119 -7.14 8.95 23.93
CA GLY A 119 -5.94 9.78 24.03
C GLY A 119 -4.75 9.27 23.20
N GLY A 120 -4.95 8.27 22.35
CA GLY A 120 -3.92 7.72 21.48
C GLY A 120 -3.44 8.72 20.42
N LEU A 121 -2.12 8.72 20.19
CA LEU A 121 -1.43 9.63 19.27
C LEU A 121 -0.94 8.93 17.99
N ASN A 122 -1.17 7.62 17.86
CA ASN A 122 -0.68 6.78 16.77
C ASN A 122 -1.84 6.12 15.98
N SER A 123 -2.82 6.94 15.60
CA SER A 123 -4.06 6.46 14.96
C SER A 123 -3.87 6.09 13.48
N GLY A 124 -2.90 6.69 12.78
CA GLY A 124 -2.76 6.52 11.34
C GLY A 124 -3.98 7.03 10.57
N ASN A 125 -4.24 6.44 9.40
CA ASN A 125 -5.43 6.70 8.58
C ASN A 125 -6.29 5.43 8.44
N LYS A 126 -7.44 5.53 7.77
CA LYS A 126 -8.41 4.42 7.66
C LYS A 126 -8.00 3.29 6.70
N VAL A 127 -6.82 3.40 6.10
CA VAL A 127 -6.21 2.38 5.24
C VAL A 127 -4.91 1.82 5.82
N THR A 128 -4.55 2.20 7.05
CA THR A 128 -3.31 1.75 7.69
C THR A 128 -3.28 0.23 7.85
N ASP A 129 -4.39 -0.41 8.22
CA ASP A 129 -4.45 -1.87 8.33
C ASP A 129 -4.41 -2.57 6.97
N ASP A 130 -4.98 -1.96 5.92
CA ASP A 130 -4.86 -2.45 4.54
C ASP A 130 -3.38 -2.43 4.10
N ILE A 131 -2.65 -1.34 4.38
CA ILE A 131 -1.21 -1.25 4.11
C ILE A 131 -0.43 -2.30 4.89
N LYS A 132 -0.72 -2.52 6.18
CA LYS A 132 -0.05 -3.57 6.97
C LYS A 132 -0.20 -4.93 6.30
N LEU A 133 -1.38 -5.27 5.77
CA LEU A 133 -1.59 -6.54 5.07
C LEU A 133 -0.85 -6.61 3.74
N LEU A 134 -0.76 -5.50 2.99
CA LEU A 134 -0.07 -5.48 1.71
C LEU A 134 1.46 -5.60 1.84
N VAL A 135 2.04 -5.09 2.94
CA VAL A 135 3.50 -5.12 3.17
C VAL A 135 3.96 -6.32 3.99
N LYS A 136 3.12 -6.87 4.87
CA LYS A 136 3.42 -8.12 5.55
C LYS A 136 3.28 -9.24 4.52
N GLY A 137 4.39 -9.85 4.11
CA GLY A 137 4.42 -10.95 3.15
C GLY A 137 3.56 -12.15 3.57
N VAL A 138 4.17 -13.22 4.12
CA VAL A 138 3.39 -14.30 4.75
C VAL A 138 2.87 -13.78 6.08
N VAL A 139 1.58 -13.48 6.15
CA VAL A 139 0.90 -13.11 7.41
C VAL A 139 0.54 -14.38 8.15
N GLU A 140 1.11 -14.57 9.33
CA GLU A 140 0.56 -15.49 10.32
C GLU A 140 -0.61 -14.79 11.00
N ASN A 141 -1.82 -15.03 10.49
CA ASN A 141 -3.06 -14.39 10.98
C ASN A 141 -3.38 -14.74 12.45
N GLY A 142 -2.72 -15.74 13.02
CA GLY A 142 -2.83 -16.09 14.42
C GLY A 142 -2.00 -15.24 15.38
N ILE A 143 -1.17 -14.30 14.91
CA ILE A 143 -0.30 -13.47 15.77
C ILE A 143 -0.68 -11.98 15.64
N SER A 144 -0.91 -11.32 16.78
CA SER A 144 -1.17 -9.87 16.87
C SER A 144 -0.01 -9.10 17.52
N SER A 145 0.18 -7.84 17.14
CA SER A 145 1.12 -6.93 17.82
C SER A 145 0.71 -6.60 19.26
N SER A 146 -0.53 -6.92 19.65
CA SER A 146 -1.04 -6.75 21.01
C SER A 146 -0.80 -7.98 21.90
N PHE A 147 -0.17 -9.04 21.40
CA PHE A 147 0.07 -10.27 22.17
C PHE A 147 0.86 -9.96 23.45
N SER A 148 0.29 -10.40 24.58
CA SER A 148 0.98 -10.53 25.85
C SER A 148 1.94 -11.72 25.82
N LYS A 149 2.77 -11.86 26.86
CA LYS A 149 3.68 -13.00 26.98
C LYS A 149 2.94 -14.34 26.93
N SER A 150 1.78 -14.45 27.58
CA SER A 150 0.98 -15.68 27.60
C SER A 150 0.38 -16.02 26.24
N ASP A 151 -0.06 -15.01 25.47
CA ASP A 151 -0.61 -15.22 24.12
C ASP A 151 0.47 -15.79 23.18
N TRP A 152 1.71 -15.32 23.33
CA TRP A 152 2.87 -15.88 22.64
C TRP A 152 3.15 -17.33 23.07
N GLU A 153 3.17 -17.62 24.37
CA GLU A 153 3.40 -18.97 24.88
C GLU A 153 2.36 -19.98 24.35
N GLU A 154 1.08 -19.62 24.37
CA GLU A 154 0.00 -20.45 23.83
C GLU A 154 0.15 -20.68 22.33
N TRP A 155 0.39 -19.60 21.56
CA TRP A 155 0.56 -19.71 20.12
C TRP A 155 1.77 -20.58 19.76
N LEU A 156 2.90 -20.42 20.45
CA LEU A 156 4.12 -21.21 20.22
C LEU A 156 3.92 -22.69 20.55
N GLN A 157 3.29 -23.01 21.69
CA GLN A 157 2.97 -24.39 22.08
C GLN A 157 2.08 -25.10 21.05
N LYS A 158 1.12 -24.37 20.46
CA LYS A 158 0.19 -24.90 19.47
C LYS A 158 0.85 -25.15 18.10
N ASN A 159 1.75 -24.25 17.69
CA ASN A 159 2.21 -24.19 16.29
C ASN A 159 3.64 -24.70 16.08
N ILE A 160 4.50 -24.72 17.11
CA ILE A 160 5.82 -25.34 17.02
C ILE A 160 5.71 -26.81 17.40
N LYS A 161 5.48 -27.69 16.42
CA LYS A 161 5.74 -29.13 16.59
C LYS A 161 7.26 -29.34 16.62
N SER A 162 7.74 -30.15 17.56
CA SER A 162 9.17 -30.36 17.77
C SER A 162 9.94 -30.75 16.49
N THR A 163 11.10 -30.09 16.30
CA THR A 163 12.35 -30.53 15.60
C THR A 163 12.57 -30.02 14.15
N PRO A 164 13.81 -29.77 13.63
CA PRO A 164 15.15 -29.59 14.22
C PRO A 164 15.74 -28.17 14.05
N GLN A 165 16.87 -27.92 14.73
CA GLN A 165 17.79 -26.79 14.53
C GLN A 165 18.19 -26.65 13.05
N TYR A 166 17.87 -25.52 12.43
CA TYR A 166 18.60 -25.03 11.26
C TYR A 166 19.27 -23.70 11.60
N GLU A 167 20.57 -23.65 11.29
CA GLU A 167 21.48 -22.54 11.50
C GLU A 167 20.94 -21.23 10.89
N ARG A 168 21.04 -20.15 11.66
CA ARG A 168 20.85 -18.80 11.13
C ARG A 168 22.04 -18.45 10.24
N VAL A 169 21.80 -18.38 8.94
CA VAL A 169 22.65 -17.57 8.06
C VAL A 169 22.17 -16.13 8.17
N THR A 170 22.86 -15.31 8.97
CA THR A 170 22.71 -13.86 8.94
C THR A 170 23.55 -13.31 7.79
N SER A 171 22.90 -12.93 6.69
CA SER A 171 23.55 -12.10 5.68
C SER A 171 23.76 -10.70 6.27
N HIS A 172 25.02 -10.35 6.50
CA HIS A 172 25.42 -8.97 6.76
C HIS A 172 25.39 -8.22 5.42
N LEU A 173 24.67 -7.10 5.38
CA LEU A 173 24.97 -5.99 4.48
C LEU A 173 25.72 -4.94 5.30
#